data_AF-A0A927X2X0-F1
#
_entry.id   AF-A0A927X2X0-F1
#
_cell.length_a   1.000
_cell.length_b   1.000
_cell.length_c   1.000
_cell.angle_alpha   90.00
_cell.angle_beta   90.00
_cell.angle_gamma   90.00
#
_symmetry.space_group_name_H-M   'P 1'
#
loop_
_entity.id
_entity.type
_entity.pdbx_description
1 polymer ?
#
loop_
_entity_poly.entity_id
_entity_poly.type
_entity_poly.pdbx_seq_one_letter_code
_entity_poly.pdbx_strand_id
1 'polypeptide(L)'
;MIRELRSSDIPFVVRIEEATLGESLGEEMLSRYVDNQMCVSYVYDIDNIVAGYISCNFDGDSLEVCNLCIASNYQNKGYGTKLLAYALNEAYIRGAQTSVIDVRDNNLRAIHLYEKLGYKRIHIRKNYYKNGDDAIVLLKQFTPYMDLEDAYLQCFAKFEYHDKYVKIFDEVQIDKYYHNYYRVFDKSIIKELMDKPFGDNILQFQLTEKALEFENDAYDINNDIYMSAFISNITPLKEIRKKACLITEEDRAEYIEFSYNDSKVYGESYAMKNALRTASMALDEKKLLLFNIKKDDGHIIGSAKCFIYNDLAKIEDFYIAEIYHHQGYGTALFMSVIEYIKANFKNTIQVILTADNLDTPKDMYFKMGFKKCGEYHLYRRK
;
A
#
# COMPACT_ATOMS: atom_id res chain seq x y z
N MET A 1 19.44 7.78 2.41
CA MET A 1 18.02 8.05 2.72
C MET A 1 17.41 8.91 1.63
N ILE A 2 16.10 8.85 1.42
CA ILE A 2 15.40 9.77 0.51
C ILE A 2 14.92 10.95 1.37
N ARG A 3 15.11 12.17 0.87
CA ARG A 3 14.65 13.41 1.51
C ARG A 3 14.26 14.43 0.44
N GLU A 4 13.53 15.46 0.84
CA GLU A 4 13.24 16.59 -0.04
C GLU A 4 14.52 17.25 -0.54
N LEU A 5 14.48 17.69 -1.80
CA LEU A 5 15.51 18.51 -2.43
C LEU A 5 15.44 19.92 -1.85
N ARG A 6 16.58 20.45 -1.42
CA ARG A 6 16.72 21.78 -0.85
C ARG A 6 17.51 22.67 -1.80
N SER A 7 17.39 23.99 -1.66
CA SER A 7 18.16 24.94 -2.47
C SER A 7 19.68 24.71 -2.36
N SER A 8 20.17 24.25 -1.20
CA SER A 8 21.58 23.89 -1.00
C SER A 8 22.06 22.68 -1.80
N ASP A 9 21.14 21.83 -2.27
CA ASP A 9 21.47 20.65 -3.09
C ASP A 9 21.62 20.99 -4.57
N ILE A 10 21.08 22.13 -5.03
CA ILE A 10 20.99 22.51 -6.45
C ILE A 10 22.35 22.47 -7.16
N PRO A 11 23.45 23.02 -6.62
CA PRO A 11 24.74 22.96 -7.30
C PRO A 11 25.26 21.53 -7.49
N PHE A 12 24.88 20.60 -6.61
CA PHE A 12 25.23 19.18 -6.74
C PHE A 12 24.37 18.50 -7.81
N VAL A 13 23.08 18.83 -7.87
CA VAL A 13 22.17 18.33 -8.90
C VAL A 13 22.61 18.75 -10.29
N VAL A 14 22.94 20.04 -10.49
CA VAL A 14 23.45 20.54 -11.78
C VAL A 14 24.70 19.75 -12.21
N ARG A 15 25.66 19.53 -11.31
CA ARG A 15 26.85 18.73 -11.61
C ARG A 15 26.52 17.28 -11.99
N ILE A 16 25.52 16.67 -11.36
CA ILE A 16 25.07 15.31 -11.69
C ILE A 16 24.45 15.28 -13.09
N GLU A 17 23.60 16.25 -13.42
CA GLU A 17 22.99 16.38 -14.74
C GLU A 17 24.05 16.58 -15.82
N GLU A 18 24.94 17.56 -15.68
CA GLU A 18 26.00 17.82 -16.66
C GLU A 18 26.89 16.59 -16.88
N ALA A 19 27.30 15.92 -15.80
CA ALA A 19 28.17 14.75 -15.90
C ALA A 19 27.48 13.50 -16.45
N THR A 20 26.16 13.39 -16.32
CA THR A 20 25.41 12.16 -16.67
C THR A 20 24.60 12.29 -17.96
N LEU A 21 24.01 13.46 -18.18
CA LEU A 21 23.11 13.78 -19.30
C LEU A 21 23.80 14.66 -20.36
N GLY A 22 24.91 15.33 -20.01
CA GLY A 22 25.58 16.30 -20.88
C GLY A 22 24.89 17.65 -20.99
N GLU A 23 23.73 17.80 -20.33
CA GLU A 23 22.95 19.03 -20.22
C GLU A 23 22.30 19.11 -18.82
N SER A 24 21.91 20.31 -18.40
CA SER A 24 21.27 20.56 -17.11
C SER A 24 20.06 21.50 -17.27
N LEU A 25 19.07 21.36 -16.40
CA LEU A 25 17.96 22.32 -16.27
C LEU A 25 18.45 23.69 -15.78
N GLY A 26 19.61 23.73 -15.13
CA GLY A 26 20.23 24.93 -14.56
C GLY A 26 19.68 25.32 -13.19
N GLU A 27 20.46 26.08 -12.44
CA GLU A 27 20.14 26.46 -11.05
C GLU A 27 18.83 27.26 -10.95
N GLU A 28 18.54 28.12 -11.92
CA GLU A 28 17.33 28.96 -11.94
C GLU A 28 16.06 28.11 -12.01
N MET A 29 16.02 27.12 -12.92
CA MET A 29 14.86 26.25 -13.08
C MET A 29 14.69 25.34 -11.86
N LEU A 30 15.78 24.75 -11.37
CA LEU A 30 15.74 23.91 -10.18
C LEU A 30 15.30 24.70 -8.94
N SER A 31 15.70 25.96 -8.81
CA SER A 31 15.23 26.84 -7.71
C SER A 31 13.72 27.04 -7.78
N ARG A 32 13.16 27.27 -8.99
CA ARG A 32 11.70 27.35 -9.18
C ARG A 32 10.98 26.07 -8.77
N TYR A 33 11.57 24.90 -9.00
CA TYR A 33 10.99 23.63 -8.57
C TYR A 33 11.01 23.44 -7.06
N VAL A 34 12.00 24.00 -6.36
CA VAL A 34 12.03 23.98 -4.89
C VAL A 34 10.98 24.91 -4.29
N ASP A 35 10.77 26.07 -4.90
CA ASP A 35 9.86 27.10 -4.38
C ASP A 35 8.39 26.88 -4.77
N ASN A 36 8.12 26.01 -5.75
CA ASN A 36 6.77 25.73 -6.24
C ASN A 36 6.12 24.56 -5.48
N GLN A 37 5.00 24.83 -4.80
CA GLN A 37 4.25 23.82 -4.05
C GLN A 37 3.67 22.68 -4.91
N MET A 38 3.48 22.92 -6.21
CA MET A 38 3.06 21.89 -7.17
C MET A 38 4.22 21.01 -7.62
N CYS A 39 5.47 21.44 -7.41
CA CYS A 39 6.64 20.64 -7.72
C CYS A 39 7.03 19.82 -6.48
N VAL A 40 7.22 18.52 -6.68
CA VAL A 40 7.74 17.62 -5.64
C VAL A 40 9.07 17.07 -6.09
N SER A 41 10.13 17.43 -5.37
CA SER A 41 11.50 17.04 -5.71
C SER A 41 12.20 16.37 -4.53
N TYR A 42 12.90 15.26 -4.80
CA TYR A 42 13.58 14.46 -3.79
C TYR A 42 15.00 14.13 -4.23
N VAL A 43 15.90 14.00 -3.25
CA VAL A 43 17.26 13.51 -3.45
C VAL A 43 17.48 12.18 -2.75
N TYR A 44 18.35 11.36 -3.33
CA TYR A 44 18.90 10.18 -2.67
C TYR A 44 20.21 10.60 -1.99
N ASP A 45 20.18 10.72 -0.67
CA ASP A 45 21.29 11.16 0.15
C ASP A 45 22.06 9.95 0.69
N ILE A 46 23.38 9.90 0.48
CA ILE A 46 24.29 8.91 1.06
C ILE A 46 25.35 9.67 1.86
N ASP A 47 25.27 9.61 3.19
CA ASP A 47 26.22 10.26 4.08
C ASP A 47 26.44 11.75 3.77
N ASN A 48 25.35 12.49 3.50
CA ASN A 48 25.30 13.90 3.08
C ASN A 48 25.81 14.17 1.66
N ILE A 49 25.94 13.13 0.83
CA ILE A 49 26.25 13.24 -0.59
C ILE A 49 24.98 12.98 -1.40
N VAL A 50 24.61 13.95 -2.25
CA VAL A 50 23.54 13.77 -3.24
C VAL A 50 24.01 12.74 -4.28
N ALA A 51 23.47 11.53 -4.22
CA ALA A 51 23.78 10.44 -5.13
C ALA A 51 22.90 10.44 -6.39
N GLY A 52 21.78 11.16 -6.34
CA GLY A 52 20.82 11.30 -7.42
C GLY A 52 19.58 12.06 -6.95
N TYR A 53 18.71 12.39 -7.89
CA TYR A 53 17.51 13.18 -7.60
C TYR A 53 16.38 12.85 -8.58
N ILE A 54 15.16 13.24 -8.18
CA ILE A 54 13.96 13.23 -9.00
C ILE A 54 13.21 14.54 -8.80
N SER A 55 12.69 15.11 -9.88
CA SER A 55 11.79 16.27 -9.86
C SER A 55 10.51 15.94 -10.62
N CYS A 56 9.38 16.28 -10.03
CA CYS A 56 8.07 16.03 -10.60
C CYS A 56 7.16 17.26 -10.45
N ASN A 57 6.19 17.38 -11.35
CA ASN A 57 5.03 18.25 -11.19
C ASN A 57 3.83 17.40 -10.79
N PHE A 58 3.05 17.90 -9.83
CA PHE A 58 1.82 17.28 -9.38
C PHE A 58 0.67 18.28 -9.48
N ASP A 59 -0.34 17.94 -10.29
CA ASP A 59 -1.50 18.81 -10.55
C ASP A 59 -2.75 18.44 -9.72
N GLY A 60 -2.65 17.41 -8.89
CA GLY A 60 -3.76 16.84 -8.12
C GLY A 60 -4.20 15.47 -8.64
N ASP A 61 -4.30 15.30 -9.96
CA ASP A 61 -4.77 14.08 -10.61
C ASP A 61 -3.64 13.26 -11.24
N SER A 62 -2.53 13.91 -11.61
CA SER A 62 -1.40 13.29 -12.29
C SER A 62 -0.05 13.76 -11.73
N LEU A 63 0.91 12.83 -11.67
CA LEU A 63 2.32 13.11 -11.42
C LEU A 63 3.11 13.07 -12.73
N GLU A 64 3.58 14.21 -13.21
CA GLU A 64 4.53 14.29 -14.32
C GLU A 64 5.96 14.21 -13.77
N VAL A 65 6.72 13.19 -14.17
CA VAL A 65 8.15 13.10 -13.83
C VAL A 65 8.95 13.93 -14.83
N CYS A 66 9.46 15.08 -14.38
CA CYS A 66 10.20 16.02 -15.22
C CYS A 66 11.64 15.57 -15.42
N ASN A 67 12.31 15.11 -14.35
CA ASN A 67 13.67 14.59 -14.46
C ASN A 67 13.97 13.54 -13.37
N LEU A 68 14.80 12.56 -13.71
CA LEU A 68 15.31 11.54 -12.81
C LEU A 68 16.75 11.23 -13.21
N CYS A 69 17.70 11.57 -12.34
CA CYS A 69 19.10 11.38 -12.62
C CYS A 69 19.85 10.80 -11.42
N ILE A 70 20.66 9.77 -11.66
CA ILE A 70 21.53 9.16 -10.66
C ILE A 70 22.97 9.37 -11.11
N ALA A 71 23.83 9.88 -10.22
CA ALA A 71 25.23 10.10 -10.54
C ALA A 71 25.91 8.78 -10.93
N SER A 72 26.81 8.83 -11.92
CA SER A 72 27.37 7.64 -12.58
C SER A 72 27.96 6.58 -11.62
N ASN A 73 28.63 6.99 -10.55
CA ASN A 73 29.20 6.12 -9.50
C ASN A 73 28.16 5.44 -8.59
N TYR A 74 26.90 5.87 -8.66
CA TYR A 74 25.78 5.36 -7.87
C TYR A 74 24.71 4.65 -8.71
N GLN A 75 24.90 4.54 -10.02
CA GLN A 75 24.00 3.82 -10.91
C GLN A 75 24.03 2.29 -10.67
N ASN A 76 23.00 1.59 -11.17
CA ASN A 76 22.82 0.14 -11.05
C ASN A 76 22.75 -0.41 -9.61
N LYS A 77 22.57 0.46 -8.61
CA LYS A 77 22.36 0.11 -7.19
C LYS A 77 20.90 0.17 -6.74
N GLY A 78 19.98 0.37 -7.68
CA GLY A 78 18.53 0.48 -7.42
C GLY A 78 18.05 1.85 -6.92
N TYR A 79 18.93 2.86 -6.82
CA TYR A 79 18.54 4.18 -6.30
C TYR A 79 17.54 4.93 -7.17
N GLY A 80 17.62 4.81 -8.49
CA GLY A 80 16.60 5.37 -9.39
C GLY A 80 15.22 4.74 -9.17
N THR A 81 15.18 3.41 -8.96
CA THR A 81 13.93 2.71 -8.63
C THR A 81 13.37 3.18 -7.30
N LYS A 82 14.23 3.38 -6.29
CA LYS A 82 13.79 3.85 -4.97
C LYS A 82 13.24 5.28 -5.01
N LEU A 83 13.92 6.20 -5.72
CA LEU A 83 13.45 7.58 -5.89
C LEU A 83 12.12 7.65 -6.62
N LEU A 84 12.00 6.96 -7.76
CA LEU A 84 10.74 6.97 -8.51
C LEU A 84 9.60 6.31 -7.71
N ALA A 85 9.84 5.16 -7.10
CA ALA A 85 8.85 4.50 -6.25
C ALA A 85 8.42 5.37 -5.06
N TYR A 86 9.34 6.18 -4.50
CA TYR A 86 9.01 7.11 -3.42
C TYR A 86 8.11 8.24 -3.95
N ALA A 87 8.48 8.87 -5.06
CA ALA A 87 7.66 9.93 -5.66
C ALA A 87 6.27 9.43 -6.08
N LEU A 88 6.18 8.22 -6.64
CA LEU A 88 4.91 7.56 -6.96
C LEU A 88 4.05 7.32 -5.71
N ASN A 89 4.65 6.86 -4.61
CA ASN A 89 3.91 6.66 -3.36
C ASN A 89 3.38 7.98 -2.80
N GLU A 90 4.17 9.05 -2.86
CA GLU A 90 3.74 10.38 -2.45
C GLU A 90 2.58 10.90 -3.30
N ALA A 91 2.66 10.74 -4.62
CA ALA A 91 1.57 11.12 -5.52
C ALA A 91 0.30 10.30 -5.24
N TYR A 92 0.46 8.97 -5.05
CA TYR A 92 -0.64 8.07 -4.70
C TYR A 92 -1.36 8.50 -3.42
N ILE A 93 -0.60 8.78 -2.35
CA ILE A 93 -1.14 9.26 -1.07
C ILE A 93 -1.89 10.58 -1.23
N ARG A 94 -1.44 11.44 -2.14
CA ARG A 94 -2.09 12.73 -2.46
C ARG A 94 -3.28 12.60 -3.42
N GLY A 95 -3.65 11.38 -3.82
CA GLY A 95 -4.82 11.11 -4.66
C GLY A 95 -4.56 11.08 -6.17
N ALA A 96 -3.30 11.04 -6.61
CA ALA A 96 -2.99 10.93 -8.04
C ALA A 96 -3.62 9.66 -8.65
N GLN A 97 -4.24 9.82 -9.81
CA GLN A 97 -4.82 8.73 -10.60
C GLN A 97 -3.81 8.18 -11.61
N THR A 98 -2.88 9.02 -12.07
CA THR A 98 -1.88 8.65 -13.07
C THR A 98 -0.50 9.22 -12.76
N SER A 99 0.51 8.66 -13.43
CA SER A 99 1.80 9.32 -13.58
C SER A 99 2.29 9.19 -15.02
N VAL A 100 2.88 10.24 -15.55
CA VAL A 100 3.40 10.31 -16.91
C VAL A 100 4.89 10.65 -16.89
N ILE A 101 5.63 10.05 -17.82
CA ILE A 101 7.05 10.34 -18.01
C ILE A 101 7.43 10.22 -19.48
N ASP A 102 8.28 11.15 -19.92
CA ASP A 102 8.91 11.11 -21.23
C ASP A 102 10.33 10.56 -21.11
N VAL A 103 10.73 9.68 -22.02
CA VAL A 103 12.07 9.09 -22.03
C VAL A 103 12.61 8.98 -23.44
N ARG A 104 13.89 9.28 -23.63
CA ARG A 104 14.62 9.02 -24.89
C ARG A 104 14.42 7.56 -25.30
N ASP A 105 14.05 7.32 -26.54
CA ASP A 105 13.80 5.99 -27.10
C ASP A 105 15.00 5.03 -26.98
N ASN A 106 16.21 5.57 -27.01
CA ASN A 106 17.47 4.86 -26.85
C ASN A 106 17.88 4.61 -25.38
N ASN A 107 17.17 5.17 -24.39
CA ASN A 107 17.48 4.98 -22.97
C ASN A 107 16.81 3.72 -22.39
N LEU A 108 17.25 2.56 -22.88
CA LEU A 108 16.70 1.25 -22.53
C LEU A 108 16.72 0.97 -21.02
N ARG A 109 17.71 1.48 -20.30
CA ARG A 109 17.82 1.32 -18.83
C ARG A 109 16.68 2.02 -18.10
N ALA A 110 16.38 3.27 -18.48
CA ALA A 110 15.28 4.02 -17.89
C ALA A 110 13.93 3.40 -18.26
N ILE A 111 13.74 3.03 -19.53
CA ILE A 111 12.53 2.35 -20.01
C ILE A 111 12.25 1.08 -19.19
N HIS A 112 13.24 0.21 -19.01
CA HIS A 112 13.08 -1.01 -18.23
C HIS A 112 12.73 -0.74 -16.75
N LEU A 113 13.34 0.29 -16.16
CA LEU A 113 13.01 0.72 -14.80
C LEU A 113 11.55 1.19 -14.70
N TYR A 114 11.08 1.98 -15.66
CA TYR A 114 9.70 2.50 -15.68
C TYR A 114 8.70 1.37 -15.89
N GLU A 115 8.94 0.46 -16.85
CA GLU A 115 8.09 -0.70 -17.09
C GLU A 115 7.99 -1.61 -15.85
N LYS A 116 9.09 -1.81 -15.11
CA LYS A 116 9.10 -2.55 -13.84
C LYS A 116 8.25 -1.91 -12.74
N LEU A 117 8.05 -0.59 -12.79
CA LEU A 117 7.18 0.14 -11.87
C LEU A 117 5.75 0.32 -12.42
N GLY A 118 5.37 -0.44 -13.46
CA GLY A 118 4.01 -0.49 -13.96
C GLY A 118 3.66 0.59 -15.00
N TYR A 119 4.65 1.32 -15.51
CA TYR A 119 4.42 2.20 -16.66
C TYR A 119 4.22 1.40 -17.95
N LYS A 120 3.35 1.90 -18.81
CA LYS A 120 3.08 1.36 -20.15
C LYS A 120 3.30 2.44 -21.20
N ARG A 121 3.80 2.06 -22.38
CA ARG A 121 4.01 2.98 -23.50
C ARG A 121 2.67 3.40 -24.08
N ILE A 122 2.45 4.70 -24.26
CA ILE A 122 1.18 5.22 -24.80
C ILE A 122 1.36 6.07 -26.06
N HIS A 123 2.53 6.69 -26.26
CA HIS A 123 2.77 7.58 -27.39
C HIS A 123 4.26 7.74 -27.69
N ILE A 124 4.60 8.22 -28.90
CA ILE A 124 5.97 8.61 -29.29
C ILE A 124 5.94 10.04 -29.83
N ARG A 125 6.69 10.94 -29.20
CA ARG A 125 6.92 12.31 -29.67
C ARG A 125 8.15 12.31 -30.58
N LYS A 126 7.94 12.55 -31.87
CA LYS A 126 9.03 12.53 -32.86
C LYS A 126 9.94 13.75 -32.74
N ASN A 127 11.26 13.56 -32.86
CA ASN A 127 12.28 14.61 -32.78
C ASN A 127 12.10 15.53 -31.56
N TYR A 128 11.73 14.97 -30.42
CA TYR A 128 11.39 15.74 -29.22
C TYR A 128 12.63 16.38 -28.57
N TYR A 129 13.75 15.65 -28.59
CA TYR A 129 15.00 16.15 -28.01
C TYR A 129 15.84 16.91 -29.05
N LYS A 130 16.69 17.83 -28.57
CA LYS A 130 17.50 18.73 -29.42
C LYS A 130 18.40 18.01 -30.44
N ASN A 131 18.82 16.79 -30.13
CA ASN A 131 19.64 15.95 -30.99
C ASN A 131 18.86 15.15 -32.04
N GLY A 132 17.53 15.33 -32.11
CA GLY A 132 16.65 14.62 -33.05
C GLY A 132 16.10 13.29 -32.52
N ASP A 133 16.46 12.88 -31.30
CA ASP A 133 15.90 11.66 -30.70
C ASP A 133 14.40 11.81 -30.43
N ASP A 134 13.68 10.69 -30.57
CA ASP A 134 12.28 10.58 -30.19
C ASP A 134 12.14 10.44 -28.67
N ALA A 135 11.00 10.88 -28.12
CA ALA A 135 10.60 10.58 -26.75
C ALA A 135 9.46 9.57 -26.73
N ILE A 136 9.64 8.49 -25.99
CA ILE A 136 8.57 7.55 -25.64
C ILE A 136 7.84 8.13 -24.43
N VAL A 137 6.53 8.34 -24.58
CA VAL A 137 5.64 8.72 -23.48
C VAL A 137 5.12 7.46 -22.81
N LEU A 138 5.39 7.35 -21.52
CA LEU A 138 5.02 6.25 -20.65
C LEU A 138 3.99 6.74 -19.64
N LEU A 139 2.95 5.94 -19.38
CA LEU A 139 1.90 6.23 -18.41
C LEU A 139 1.74 5.07 -17.44
N LYS A 140 1.71 5.39 -16.14
CA LYS A 140 1.25 4.52 -15.07
C LYS A 140 -0.14 4.96 -14.66
N GLN A 141 -1.06 4.00 -14.55
CA GLN A 141 -2.31 4.16 -13.84
C GLN A 141 -2.14 3.63 -12.42
N PHE A 142 -2.65 4.36 -11.42
CA PHE A 142 -2.70 3.88 -10.05
C PHE A 142 -3.99 3.08 -9.84
N THR A 143 -3.90 1.98 -9.09
CA THR A 143 -5.08 1.27 -8.58
C THR A 143 -5.48 1.89 -7.24
N PRO A 144 -6.69 2.45 -7.11
CA PRO A 144 -7.20 2.93 -5.82
C PRO A 144 -7.20 1.83 -4.76
N TYR A 145 -6.79 2.14 -3.53
CA TYR A 145 -6.80 1.15 -2.44
C TYR A 145 -8.23 0.68 -2.12
N MET A 146 -9.23 1.51 -2.42
CA MET A 146 -10.64 1.13 -2.26
C MET A 146 -11.07 0.03 -3.23
N ASP A 147 -10.53 -0.02 -4.45
CA ASP A 147 -10.81 -1.12 -5.39
C ASP A 147 -10.24 -2.44 -4.87
N LEU A 148 -9.06 -2.39 -4.26
CA LEU A 148 -8.44 -3.51 -3.54
C LEU A 148 -9.29 -3.94 -2.33
N GLU A 149 -9.80 -2.98 -1.56
CA GLU A 149 -10.68 -3.25 -0.42
C GLU A 149 -11.96 -3.97 -0.85
N ASP A 150 -12.60 -3.47 -1.91
CA ASP A 150 -13.83 -4.05 -2.44
C ASP A 150 -13.58 -5.46 -2.98
N ALA A 151 -12.50 -5.67 -3.73
CA ALA A 151 -12.12 -6.99 -4.23
C ALA A 151 -11.82 -7.98 -3.09
N TYR A 152 -11.16 -7.52 -2.03
CA TYR A 152 -10.92 -8.33 -0.84
C TYR A 152 -12.22 -8.69 -0.13
N LEU A 153 -13.08 -7.70 0.17
CA LEU A 153 -14.35 -7.90 0.85
C LEU A 153 -15.28 -8.80 0.06
N GLN A 154 -15.30 -8.72 -1.29
CA GLN A 154 -16.09 -9.60 -2.15
C GLN A 154 -15.70 -11.08 -2.07
N CYS A 155 -14.53 -11.40 -1.51
CA CYS A 155 -14.19 -12.79 -1.18
C CYS A 155 -15.04 -13.35 -0.03
N PHE A 156 -15.64 -12.47 0.79
CA PHE A 156 -16.39 -12.84 1.99
C PHE A 156 -17.85 -12.35 1.99
N ALA A 157 -18.12 -11.18 1.41
CA ALA A 157 -19.38 -10.48 1.50
C ALA A 157 -19.99 -10.22 0.12
N LYS A 158 -21.31 -10.06 0.11
CA LYS A 158 -22.08 -9.60 -1.05
C LYS A 158 -22.24 -8.09 -1.02
N PHE A 159 -22.36 -7.50 -2.20
CA PHE A 159 -22.51 -6.07 -2.40
C PHE A 159 -23.86 -5.81 -3.09
N GLU A 160 -24.73 -5.06 -2.43
CA GLU A 160 -25.99 -4.53 -2.97
C GLU A 160 -25.81 -3.03 -3.25
N TYR A 161 -25.78 -2.66 -4.53
CA TYR A 161 -25.55 -1.28 -4.96
C TYR A 161 -26.87 -0.51 -5.06
N HIS A 162 -26.88 0.68 -4.47
CA HIS A 162 -27.97 1.65 -4.57
C HIS A 162 -27.40 3.02 -4.95
N ASP A 163 -28.27 3.94 -5.41
CA ASP A 163 -27.85 5.26 -5.89
C ASP A 163 -27.05 6.08 -4.87
N LYS A 164 -27.31 5.85 -3.57
CA LYS A 164 -26.79 6.68 -2.47
C LYS A 164 -25.89 5.93 -1.49
N TYR A 165 -25.84 4.60 -1.60
CA TYR A 165 -25.07 3.74 -0.70
C TYR A 165 -24.80 2.37 -1.34
N VAL A 166 -23.84 1.65 -0.77
CA VAL A 166 -23.67 0.22 -0.99
C VAL A 166 -23.91 -0.51 0.32
N LYS A 167 -24.69 -1.58 0.29
CA LYS A 167 -24.86 -2.48 1.42
C LYS A 167 -23.92 -3.67 1.24
N ILE A 168 -23.03 -3.88 2.20
CA ILE A 168 -22.02 -4.93 2.19
C ILE A 168 -22.36 -5.89 3.32
N PHE A 169 -22.65 -7.15 3.02
CA PHE A 169 -23.10 -8.13 4.03
C PHE A 169 -22.53 -9.53 3.82
N ASP A 170 -22.29 -10.21 4.92
CA ASP A 170 -21.74 -11.56 4.98
C ASP A 170 -22.80 -12.52 5.54
N GLU A 171 -23.31 -13.41 4.69
CA GLU A 171 -24.37 -14.37 5.05
C GLU A 171 -23.89 -15.47 6.02
N VAL A 172 -22.57 -15.65 6.16
CA VAL A 172 -21.97 -16.70 6.99
C VAL A 172 -21.54 -16.13 8.35
N GLN A 173 -20.89 -14.97 8.34
CA GLN A 173 -20.49 -14.23 9.53
C GLN A 173 -21.25 -12.92 9.67
N ILE A 174 -22.53 -13.02 10.00
CA ILE A 174 -23.43 -11.88 10.21
C ILE A 174 -22.98 -10.94 11.35
N ASP A 175 -22.18 -11.45 12.28
CA ASP A 175 -21.64 -10.76 13.44
C ASP A 175 -20.25 -10.13 13.19
N LYS A 176 -19.67 -10.31 11.99
CA LYS A 176 -18.41 -9.65 11.59
C LYS A 176 -18.67 -8.24 11.09
N TYR A 177 -18.50 -7.27 11.96
CA TYR A 177 -18.73 -5.85 11.72
C TYR A 177 -18.08 -5.32 10.43
N TYR A 178 -16.78 -5.59 10.23
CA TYR A 178 -16.05 -5.16 9.03
C TYR A 178 -16.55 -5.76 7.70
N HIS A 179 -17.48 -6.73 7.73
CA HIS A 179 -18.10 -7.30 6.52
C HIS A 179 -19.60 -6.99 6.41
N ASN A 180 -20.19 -6.27 7.39
CA ASN A 180 -21.62 -6.08 7.52
C ASN A 180 -21.96 -4.61 7.82
N TYR A 181 -21.99 -3.77 6.78
CA TYR A 181 -22.20 -2.34 6.93
C TYR A 181 -22.76 -1.67 5.66
N TYR A 182 -23.26 -0.44 5.82
CA TYR A 182 -23.62 0.45 4.73
C TYR A 182 -22.47 1.43 4.44
N ARG A 183 -21.94 1.44 3.22
CA ARG A 183 -21.06 2.50 2.75
C ARG A 183 -21.91 3.62 2.15
N VAL A 184 -21.93 4.79 2.78
CA VAL A 184 -22.85 5.88 2.44
C VAL A 184 -22.12 7.00 1.71
N PHE A 185 -22.64 7.40 0.55
CA PHE A 185 -22.09 8.48 -0.26
C PHE A 185 -22.90 9.78 -0.17
N ASP A 186 -24.16 9.69 0.26
CA ASP A 186 -25.07 10.82 0.47
C ASP A 186 -25.51 10.87 1.93
N LYS A 187 -25.06 11.89 2.67
CA LYS A 187 -25.37 12.02 4.11
C LYS A 187 -26.86 12.18 4.41
N SER A 188 -27.69 12.59 3.43
CA SER A 188 -29.13 12.80 3.63
C SER A 188 -29.88 11.52 4.01
N ILE A 189 -29.37 10.35 3.65
CA ILE A 189 -30.01 9.06 3.94
C ILE A 189 -29.54 8.40 5.23
N ILE A 190 -28.56 8.98 5.94
CA ILE A 190 -28.03 8.38 7.19
C ILE A 190 -29.18 8.14 8.16
N LYS A 191 -30.05 9.13 8.39
CA LYS A 191 -31.21 9.00 9.29
C LYS A 191 -32.19 7.91 8.85
N GLU A 192 -32.43 7.76 7.55
CA GLU A 192 -33.31 6.71 7.03
C GLU A 192 -32.71 5.31 7.28
N LEU A 193 -31.41 5.18 7.04
CA LEU A 193 -30.72 3.92 7.26
C LEU A 193 -30.60 3.61 8.75
N MET A 194 -30.56 4.61 9.64
CA MET A 194 -30.46 4.41 11.09
C MET A 194 -31.55 3.55 11.71
N ASP A 195 -32.73 3.55 11.11
CA ASP A 195 -33.88 2.79 11.58
C ASP A 195 -33.98 1.41 10.91
N LYS A 196 -33.08 1.08 9.97
CA LYS A 196 -33.05 -0.21 9.29
C LYS A 196 -32.08 -1.18 9.99
N PRO A 197 -32.54 -2.36 10.42
CA PRO A 197 -31.65 -3.35 11.02
C PRO A 197 -30.68 -3.93 9.99
N PHE A 198 -29.44 -4.18 10.40
CA PHE A 198 -28.48 -5.00 9.66
C PHE A 198 -28.45 -6.40 10.29
N GLY A 199 -29.24 -7.33 9.77
CA GLY A 199 -29.48 -8.60 10.48
C GLY A 199 -30.09 -8.36 11.86
N ASP A 200 -29.62 -9.09 12.88
CA ASP A 200 -30.17 -9.03 14.24
C ASP A 200 -29.49 -8.02 15.16
N ASN A 201 -28.32 -7.45 14.83
CA ASN A 201 -27.62 -6.53 15.73
C ASN A 201 -26.60 -5.63 15.02
N ILE A 202 -26.80 -4.32 15.23
CA ILE A 202 -25.83 -3.22 15.08
C ILE A 202 -25.72 -2.69 13.65
N LEU A 203 -26.36 -1.54 13.48
CA LEU A 203 -26.23 -0.66 12.33
C LEU A 203 -24.80 -0.14 12.20
N GLN A 204 -24.23 -0.24 11.00
CA GLN A 204 -22.87 0.23 10.73
C GLN A 204 -22.79 1.09 9.47
N PHE A 205 -22.13 2.24 9.60
CA PHE A 205 -21.84 3.11 8.47
C PHE A 205 -20.34 3.26 8.28
N GLN A 206 -19.91 3.18 7.02
CA GLN A 206 -18.66 3.78 6.60
C GLN A 206 -18.99 5.12 5.94
N LEU A 207 -18.61 6.21 6.61
CA LEU A 207 -18.76 7.57 6.08
C LEU A 207 -17.49 7.97 5.34
N THR A 208 -17.64 8.43 4.09
CA THR A 208 -16.52 9.03 3.33
C THR A 208 -16.18 10.42 3.87
N GLU A 209 -15.00 10.99 3.55
CA GLU A 209 -14.56 12.31 4.06
C GLU A 209 -15.61 13.43 3.90
N LYS A 210 -16.53 13.35 2.92
CA LYS A 210 -17.62 14.32 2.74
C LYS A 210 -18.77 14.22 3.77
N ALA A 211 -18.75 13.22 4.65
CA ALA A 211 -19.78 12.96 5.66
C ALA A 211 -19.28 13.09 7.12
N LEU A 212 -18.06 13.61 7.32
CA LEU A 212 -17.35 13.76 8.62
C LEU A 212 -18.04 14.64 9.68
N GLU A 213 -19.23 15.19 9.44
CA GLU A 213 -19.97 16.05 10.39
C GLU A 213 -21.11 15.31 11.11
N PHE A 214 -20.86 14.09 11.59
CA PHE A 214 -21.84 13.33 12.38
C PHE A 214 -21.25 12.96 13.75
N GLU A 215 -21.45 13.83 14.74
CA GLU A 215 -21.20 13.53 16.16
C GLU A 215 -22.52 13.05 16.79
N ASN A 216 -22.53 11.82 17.30
CA ASN A 216 -23.67 11.25 18.01
C ASN A 216 -23.19 10.26 19.08
N ASP A 217 -23.53 10.52 20.34
CA ASP A 217 -23.11 9.73 21.50
C ASP A 217 -23.62 8.27 21.50
N ALA A 218 -24.56 7.92 20.62
CA ALA A 218 -25.09 6.57 20.46
C ALA A 218 -24.19 5.63 19.65
N TYR A 219 -23.07 6.12 19.10
CA TYR A 219 -22.18 5.36 18.24
C TYR A 219 -20.74 5.34 18.76
N ASP A 220 -20.12 4.18 18.71
CA ASP A 220 -18.66 4.02 18.79
C ASP A 220 -18.07 4.23 17.41
N ILE A 221 -16.95 4.95 17.33
CA ILE A 221 -16.25 5.23 16.08
C ILE A 221 -14.92 4.46 16.10
N ASN A 222 -14.80 3.47 15.22
CA ASN A 222 -13.53 2.81 14.95
C ASN A 222 -12.82 3.52 13.80
N ASN A 223 -11.59 3.94 14.06
CA ASN A 223 -10.74 4.67 13.12
C ASN A 223 -9.55 3.80 12.74
N ASP A 224 -9.58 3.29 11.52
CA ASP A 224 -8.48 2.52 10.96
C ASP A 224 -7.80 3.35 9.86
N ILE A 225 -6.47 3.28 9.83
CA ILE A 225 -5.67 3.94 8.81
C ILE A 225 -5.22 2.93 7.76
N TYR A 226 -5.32 3.32 6.50
CA TYR A 226 -4.63 2.62 5.42
C TYR A 226 -3.21 3.14 5.34
N MET A 227 -2.25 2.23 5.26
CA MET A 227 -0.85 2.56 5.03
C MET A 227 -0.36 1.93 3.74
N SER A 228 0.50 2.65 3.02
CA SER A 228 1.07 2.19 1.77
C SER A 228 2.59 2.31 1.72
N ALA A 229 3.22 1.33 1.09
CA ALA A 229 4.62 1.38 0.69
C ALA A 229 4.84 0.66 -0.65
N PHE A 230 5.72 1.20 -1.47
CA PHE A 230 6.26 0.45 -2.61
C PHE A 230 7.22 -0.63 -2.12
N ILE A 231 7.09 -1.83 -2.68
CA ILE A 231 7.85 -3.04 -2.33
C ILE A 231 9.37 -2.84 -2.48
N SER A 232 9.80 -1.98 -3.40
CA SER A 232 11.20 -1.59 -3.62
C SER A 232 11.78 -0.69 -2.52
N ASN A 233 10.91 -0.01 -1.76
CA ASN A 233 11.26 0.89 -0.67
C ASN A 233 11.13 0.24 0.72
N ILE A 234 10.49 -0.91 0.81
CA ILE A 234 10.45 -1.69 2.06
C ILE A 234 11.87 -2.14 2.41
N THR A 235 12.36 -1.69 3.56
CA THR A 235 13.73 -1.94 4.01
C THR A 235 13.92 -3.42 4.40
N PRO A 236 14.81 -4.17 3.71
CA PRO A 236 15.08 -5.55 4.10
C PRO A 236 15.89 -5.61 5.40
N LEU A 237 15.63 -6.62 6.22
CA LEU A 237 16.47 -6.94 7.38
C LEU A 237 17.79 -7.59 6.93
N LYS A 238 18.86 -7.37 7.70
CA LYS A 238 20.20 -7.92 7.41
C LYS A 238 20.37 -9.41 7.70
N GLU A 239 19.38 -10.07 8.31
CA GLU A 239 19.31 -11.54 8.38
C GLU A 239 17.93 -11.93 8.93
N ILE A 240 17.19 -12.77 8.22
CA ILE A 240 15.90 -13.31 8.68
C ILE A 240 16.16 -14.74 9.17
N ARG A 241 16.34 -14.90 10.49
CA ARG A 241 16.61 -16.22 11.11
C ARG A 241 15.35 -17.09 11.24
N LYS A 242 14.18 -16.46 11.36
CA LYS A 242 12.87 -17.09 11.50
C LYS A 242 12.10 -16.85 10.21
N LYS A 243 11.49 -17.85 9.60
CA LYS A 243 10.73 -17.66 8.36
C LYS A 243 9.28 -18.09 8.56
N ALA A 244 8.39 -17.28 8.04
CA ALA A 244 7.01 -17.70 7.85
C ALA A 244 6.86 -18.46 6.54
N CYS A 245 5.90 -19.36 6.51
CA CYS A 245 5.57 -20.18 5.35
C CYS A 245 4.10 -19.98 5.00
N LEU A 246 3.74 -20.28 3.76
CA LEU A 246 2.34 -20.48 3.43
C LEU A 246 1.81 -21.68 4.21
N ILE A 247 0.58 -21.56 4.69
CA ILE A 247 -0.12 -22.66 5.32
C ILE A 247 -0.28 -23.82 4.33
N THR A 248 -0.10 -25.04 4.81
CA THR A 248 -0.34 -26.28 4.07
C THR A 248 -1.51 -27.06 4.69
N GLU A 249 -1.91 -28.16 4.05
CA GLU A 249 -2.96 -29.03 4.62
C GLU A 249 -2.56 -29.60 5.98
N GLU A 250 -1.27 -29.89 6.19
CA GLU A 250 -0.73 -30.40 7.45
C GLU A 250 -0.87 -29.39 8.59
N ASP A 251 -0.85 -28.10 8.25
CA ASP A 251 -1.00 -27.01 9.21
C ASP A 251 -2.46 -26.68 9.54
N ARG A 252 -3.43 -27.20 8.76
CA ARG A 252 -4.84 -26.75 8.80
C ARG A 252 -5.44 -26.83 10.21
N ALA A 253 -5.31 -27.98 10.87
CA ALA A 253 -5.91 -28.21 12.18
C ALA A 253 -5.31 -27.28 13.24
N GLU A 254 -3.99 -27.16 13.25
CA GLU A 254 -3.26 -26.29 14.17
C GLU A 254 -3.60 -24.82 13.96
N TYR A 255 -3.68 -24.36 12.71
CA TYR A 255 -4.09 -22.99 12.41
C TYR A 255 -5.51 -22.70 12.86
N ILE A 256 -6.46 -23.62 12.66
CA ILE A 256 -7.84 -23.45 13.11
C ILE A 256 -7.88 -23.25 14.63
N GLU A 257 -7.14 -24.07 15.38
CA GLU A 257 -7.04 -23.94 16.84
C GLU A 257 -6.39 -22.61 17.25
N PHE A 258 -5.27 -22.24 16.62
CA PHE A 258 -4.57 -20.98 16.87
C PHE A 258 -5.48 -19.77 16.63
N SER A 259 -6.12 -19.71 15.44
CA SER A 259 -7.01 -18.62 15.05
C SER A 259 -8.29 -18.58 15.90
N TYR A 260 -8.82 -19.74 16.29
CA TYR A 260 -9.95 -19.82 17.22
C TYR A 260 -9.60 -19.21 18.57
N ASN A 261 -8.43 -19.55 19.14
CA ASN A 261 -8.02 -19.07 20.46
C ASN A 261 -7.79 -17.55 20.45
N ASP A 262 -7.20 -17.02 19.39
CA ASP A 262 -7.02 -15.56 19.20
C ASP A 262 -8.37 -14.83 19.16
N SER A 263 -9.32 -15.32 18.35
CA SER A 263 -10.62 -14.67 18.18
C SER A 263 -11.65 -15.03 19.27
N LYS A 264 -11.32 -15.92 20.22
CA LYS A 264 -12.27 -16.47 21.20
C LYS A 264 -12.93 -15.40 22.07
N VAL A 265 -12.20 -14.30 22.35
CA VAL A 265 -12.70 -13.15 23.13
C VAL A 265 -13.95 -12.51 22.53
N TYR A 266 -14.16 -12.67 21.21
CA TYR A 266 -15.33 -12.15 20.49
C TYR A 266 -16.50 -13.14 20.43
N GLY A 267 -16.35 -14.34 21.01
CA GLY A 267 -17.37 -15.39 21.08
C GLY A 267 -16.98 -16.68 20.36
N GLU A 268 -17.34 -17.82 20.93
CA GLU A 268 -16.88 -19.13 20.44
C GLU A 268 -17.42 -19.46 19.04
N SER A 269 -18.69 -19.15 18.77
CA SER A 269 -19.31 -19.36 17.45
C SER A 269 -18.65 -18.49 16.37
N TYR A 270 -18.39 -17.21 16.69
CA TYR A 270 -17.68 -16.29 15.81
C TYR A 270 -16.29 -16.81 15.48
N ALA A 271 -15.50 -17.13 16.52
CA ALA A 271 -14.12 -17.57 16.38
C ALA A 271 -14.00 -18.83 15.52
N MET A 272 -14.86 -19.82 15.77
CA MET A 272 -14.87 -21.07 15.00
C MET A 272 -15.21 -20.84 13.52
N LYS A 273 -16.24 -20.03 13.23
CA LYS A 273 -16.62 -19.68 11.85
C LYS A 273 -15.48 -18.93 11.13
N ASN A 274 -14.82 -17.98 11.80
CA ASN A 274 -13.73 -17.18 11.23
C ASN A 274 -12.54 -18.08 10.84
N ALA A 275 -12.13 -18.96 11.77
CA ALA A 275 -11.00 -19.85 11.61
C ALA A 275 -11.22 -20.87 10.48
N LEU A 276 -12.35 -21.58 10.50
CA LEU A 276 -12.71 -22.58 9.48
C LEU A 276 -12.78 -21.96 8.08
N ARG A 277 -13.47 -20.82 7.97
CA ARG A 277 -13.65 -20.14 6.68
C ARG A 277 -12.33 -19.65 6.12
N THR A 278 -11.51 -19.01 6.94
CA THR A 278 -10.19 -18.51 6.50
C THR A 278 -9.30 -19.66 6.02
N ALA A 279 -9.24 -20.76 6.79
CA ALA A 279 -8.45 -21.93 6.41
C ALA A 279 -8.91 -22.51 5.07
N SER A 280 -10.23 -22.62 4.86
CA SER A 280 -10.79 -23.13 3.61
C SER A 280 -10.51 -22.21 2.43
N MET A 281 -10.62 -20.90 2.59
CA MET A 281 -10.30 -19.94 1.52
C MET A 281 -8.83 -19.97 1.12
N ALA A 282 -7.94 -20.24 2.08
CA ALA A 282 -6.51 -20.33 1.80
C ALA A 282 -6.11 -21.63 1.10
N LEU A 283 -6.67 -22.77 1.54
CA LEU A 283 -6.24 -24.10 1.10
C LEU A 283 -7.08 -24.67 -0.04
N ASP A 284 -8.40 -24.48 0.00
CA ASP A 284 -9.35 -25.10 -0.92
C ASP A 284 -9.65 -24.16 -2.09
N GLU A 285 -10.06 -22.93 -1.81
CA GLU A 285 -10.45 -21.95 -2.85
C GLU A 285 -9.26 -21.14 -3.38
N LYS A 286 -8.15 -21.09 -2.62
CA LYS A 286 -6.91 -20.35 -2.94
C LYS A 286 -7.14 -18.89 -3.34
N LYS A 287 -8.18 -18.27 -2.79
CA LYS A 287 -8.50 -16.85 -3.01
C LYS A 287 -7.60 -15.91 -2.20
N LEU A 288 -6.97 -16.45 -1.15
CA LEU A 288 -6.18 -15.71 -0.19
C LEU A 288 -4.91 -16.48 0.14
N LEU A 289 -3.78 -15.78 0.24
CA LEU A 289 -2.55 -16.37 0.76
C LEU A 289 -2.55 -16.24 2.27
N LEU A 290 -2.47 -17.36 2.98
CA LEU A 290 -2.36 -17.38 4.43
C LEU A 290 -0.97 -17.86 4.83
N PHE A 291 -0.29 -17.04 5.62
CA PHE A 291 1.03 -17.33 6.15
C PHE A 291 0.93 -17.66 7.63
N ASN A 292 1.76 -18.60 8.09
CA ASN A 292 1.99 -18.86 9.50
C ASN A 292 3.48 -18.68 9.83
N ILE A 293 3.78 -18.29 11.06
CA ILE A 293 5.12 -18.37 11.62
C ILE A 293 5.10 -19.32 12.80
N LYS A 294 6.05 -20.25 12.80
CA LYS A 294 6.17 -21.28 13.82
C LYS A 294 7.35 -21.01 14.74
N LYS A 295 7.27 -21.53 15.95
CA LYS A 295 8.40 -21.64 16.87
C LYS A 295 9.21 -22.92 16.53
N ASP A 296 10.39 -23.05 17.12
CA ASP A 296 11.32 -24.17 16.87
C ASP A 296 10.73 -25.54 17.23
N ASP A 297 9.73 -25.58 18.13
CA ASP A 297 8.97 -26.78 18.50
C ASP A 297 7.87 -27.14 17.48
N GLY A 298 7.73 -26.36 16.41
CA GLY A 298 6.76 -26.57 15.34
C GLY A 298 5.43 -25.88 15.54
N HIS A 299 5.21 -25.21 16.69
CA HIS A 299 3.91 -24.62 16.99
C HIS A 299 3.66 -23.30 16.27
N ILE A 300 2.45 -23.11 15.72
CA ILE A 300 2.03 -21.82 15.16
C ILE A 300 1.90 -20.78 16.27
N ILE A 301 2.57 -19.65 16.09
CA ILE A 301 2.60 -18.54 17.06
C ILE A 301 2.21 -17.20 16.43
N GLY A 302 1.89 -17.20 15.13
CA GLY A 302 1.49 -16.02 14.40
C GLY A 302 1.02 -16.34 13.00
N SER A 303 0.24 -15.43 12.43
CA SER A 303 -0.30 -15.55 11.08
C SER A 303 -0.48 -14.19 10.42
N ALA A 304 -0.50 -14.18 9.09
CA ALA A 304 -0.87 -13.01 8.30
C ALA A 304 -1.57 -13.45 7.02
N LYS A 305 -2.56 -12.66 6.60
CA LYS A 305 -3.24 -12.81 5.31
C LYS A 305 -2.59 -11.90 4.29
N CYS A 306 -2.48 -12.37 3.05
CA CYS A 306 -2.06 -11.56 1.92
C CYS A 306 -3.01 -11.79 0.75
N PHE A 307 -3.63 -10.71 0.28
CA PHE A 307 -4.50 -10.70 -0.89
C PHE A 307 -3.82 -9.92 -2.03
N ILE A 308 -3.81 -10.48 -3.23
CA ILE A 308 -3.18 -9.85 -4.40
C ILE A 308 -4.26 -9.34 -5.34
N TYR A 309 -4.17 -8.07 -5.74
CA TYR A 309 -5.11 -7.45 -6.67
C TYR A 309 -4.37 -6.47 -7.57
N ASN A 310 -4.36 -6.73 -8.88
CA ASN A 310 -3.61 -5.95 -9.86
C ASN A 310 -2.12 -5.81 -9.48
N ASP A 311 -1.66 -4.57 -9.26
CA ASP A 311 -0.30 -4.23 -8.86
C ASP A 311 -0.16 -4.03 -7.33
N LEU A 312 -1.20 -4.34 -6.56
CA LEU A 312 -1.29 -4.19 -5.11
C LEU A 312 -1.28 -5.53 -4.38
N ALA A 313 -0.73 -5.54 -3.17
CA ALA A 313 -0.92 -6.57 -2.16
C ALA A 313 -1.52 -5.96 -0.89
N LYS A 314 -2.59 -6.55 -0.37
CA LYS A 314 -3.17 -6.21 0.94
C LYS A 314 -2.69 -7.21 1.98
N ILE A 315 -2.02 -6.73 3.03
CA ILE A 315 -1.66 -7.53 4.21
C ILE A 315 -2.67 -7.24 5.31
N GLU A 316 -3.29 -8.29 5.85
CA GLU A 316 -4.40 -8.23 6.80
C GLU A 316 -4.30 -9.31 7.88
N ASP A 317 -5.06 -9.14 8.96
CA ASP A 317 -5.10 -10.04 10.12
C ASP A 317 -3.68 -10.47 10.56
N PHE A 318 -2.80 -9.46 10.66
CA PHE A 318 -1.41 -9.65 11.05
C PHE A 318 -1.34 -9.82 12.56
N TYR A 319 -1.05 -11.03 13.03
CA TYR A 319 -1.07 -11.35 14.45
C TYR A 319 0.14 -12.20 14.86
N ILE A 320 0.69 -11.90 16.03
CA ILE A 320 1.65 -12.71 16.77
C ILE A 320 1.09 -12.87 18.18
N ALA A 321 1.09 -14.08 18.73
CA ALA A 321 0.66 -14.30 20.11
C ALA A 321 1.50 -13.45 21.10
N GLU A 322 0.83 -12.82 22.06
CA GLU A 322 1.38 -11.75 22.92
C GLU A 322 2.71 -12.12 23.58
N ILE A 323 2.82 -13.36 24.08
CA ILE A 323 4.04 -13.87 24.73
C ILE A 323 5.27 -13.92 23.82
N TYR A 324 5.09 -13.75 22.50
CA TYR A 324 6.15 -13.74 21.48
C TYR A 324 6.41 -12.34 20.88
N HIS A 325 5.76 -11.31 21.40
CA HIS A 325 6.02 -9.91 21.01
C HIS A 325 7.46 -9.50 21.32
N HIS A 326 7.96 -8.52 20.58
CA HIS A 326 9.33 -7.97 20.69
C HIS A 326 10.49 -8.98 20.55
N GLN A 327 10.22 -10.19 20.05
CA GLN A 327 11.22 -11.25 19.81
C GLN A 327 11.57 -11.43 18.31
N GLY A 328 11.17 -10.48 17.48
CA GLY A 328 11.44 -10.47 16.03
C GLY A 328 10.52 -11.36 15.18
N TYR A 329 9.54 -12.06 15.76
CA TYR A 329 8.60 -12.91 15.01
C TYR A 329 7.70 -12.10 14.07
N GLY A 330 7.17 -10.94 14.52
CA GLY A 330 6.37 -10.07 13.66
C GLY A 330 7.16 -9.60 12.44
N THR A 331 8.36 -9.03 12.66
CA THR A 331 9.21 -8.58 11.56
C THR A 331 9.59 -9.72 10.61
N ALA A 332 9.86 -10.92 11.13
CA ALA A 332 10.13 -12.11 10.34
C ALA A 332 8.94 -12.55 9.48
N LEU A 333 7.73 -12.58 10.07
CA LEU A 333 6.48 -12.90 9.38
C LEU A 333 6.24 -11.90 8.24
N PHE A 334 6.27 -10.61 8.55
CA PHE A 334 6.05 -9.55 7.58
C PHE A 334 7.05 -9.65 6.41
N MET A 335 8.35 -9.75 6.71
CA MET A 335 9.36 -9.80 5.67
C MET A 335 9.27 -11.07 4.82
N SER A 336 8.86 -12.21 5.40
CA SER A 336 8.63 -13.44 4.64
C SER A 336 7.48 -13.28 3.64
N VAL A 337 6.41 -12.56 4.01
CA VAL A 337 5.31 -12.20 3.09
C VAL A 337 5.85 -11.32 1.95
N ILE A 338 6.62 -10.28 2.26
CA ILE A 338 7.21 -9.39 1.24
C ILE A 338 8.14 -10.14 0.28
N GLU A 339 8.99 -11.03 0.79
CA GLU A 339 9.87 -11.87 -0.02
C GLU A 339 9.08 -12.81 -0.93
N TYR A 340 8.01 -13.41 -0.40
CA TYR A 340 7.12 -14.25 -1.18
C TYR A 340 6.44 -13.48 -2.31
N ILE A 341 5.95 -12.25 -2.04
CA ILE A 341 5.36 -11.38 -3.05
C ILE A 341 6.37 -11.07 -4.16
N LYS A 342 7.58 -10.63 -3.78
CA LYS A 342 8.67 -10.32 -4.73
C LYS A 342 9.02 -11.50 -5.64
N ALA A 343 9.00 -12.72 -5.09
CA ALA A 343 9.38 -13.92 -5.82
C ALA A 343 8.26 -14.40 -6.78
N ASN A 344 6.99 -14.28 -6.38
CA ASN A 344 5.87 -14.93 -7.06
C ASN A 344 4.95 -13.97 -7.84
N PHE A 345 4.90 -12.68 -7.47
CA PHE A 345 4.00 -11.69 -8.06
C PHE A 345 4.78 -10.48 -8.59
N LYS A 346 5.45 -10.66 -9.74
CA LYS A 346 6.35 -9.66 -10.34
C LYS A 346 5.67 -8.33 -10.70
N ASN A 347 4.36 -8.34 -10.93
CA ASN A 347 3.57 -7.16 -11.26
C ASN A 347 3.10 -6.41 -10.01
N THR A 348 3.19 -7.04 -8.84
CA THR A 348 2.85 -6.39 -7.57
C THR A 348 4.02 -5.51 -7.14
N ILE A 349 3.75 -4.22 -7.01
CA ILE A 349 4.78 -3.21 -6.74
C ILE A 349 4.52 -2.42 -5.47
N GLN A 350 3.29 -2.47 -4.94
CA GLN A 350 2.86 -1.69 -3.79
C GLN A 350 2.10 -2.58 -2.79
N VAL A 351 2.31 -2.33 -1.50
CA VAL A 351 1.66 -3.02 -0.40
C VAL A 351 0.76 -2.02 0.32
N ILE A 352 -0.45 -2.46 0.62
CA ILE A 352 -1.43 -1.79 1.44
C ILE A 352 -1.62 -2.64 2.71
N LEU A 353 -1.75 -1.98 3.84
CA LEU A 353 -2.17 -2.61 5.10
C LEU A 353 -3.12 -1.68 5.84
N THR A 354 -3.96 -2.26 6.68
CA THR A 354 -4.72 -1.52 7.68
C THR A 354 -4.00 -1.60 9.01
N ALA A 355 -4.05 -0.50 9.77
CA ALA A 355 -3.59 -0.47 11.15
C ALA A 355 -4.62 0.33 11.97
N ASP A 356 -5.02 -0.21 13.12
CA ASP A 356 -5.86 0.52 14.05
C ASP A 356 -5.02 1.54 14.86
N ASN A 357 -5.68 2.41 15.65
CA ASN A 357 -4.97 3.40 16.46
C ASN A 357 -4.24 2.83 17.69
N LEU A 358 -4.58 1.62 18.11
CA LEU A 358 -3.97 0.88 19.23
C LEU A 358 -2.90 -0.12 18.73
N ASP A 359 -2.68 -0.20 17.42
CA ASP A 359 -1.95 -1.26 16.76
C ASP A 359 -0.46 -1.20 17.10
N THR A 360 -0.01 -2.20 17.85
CA THR A 360 1.36 -2.30 18.36
C THR A 360 2.44 -2.33 17.24
N PRO A 361 2.21 -2.92 16.05
CA PRO A 361 3.13 -2.90 14.92
C PRO A 361 3.19 -1.58 14.13
N LYS A 362 2.40 -0.55 14.44
CA LYS A 362 2.39 0.71 13.68
C LYS A 362 3.77 1.36 13.54
N ASP A 363 4.56 1.35 14.63
CA ASP A 363 5.96 1.79 14.63
C ASP A 363 6.85 0.96 13.71
N MET A 364 6.59 -0.34 13.60
CA MET A 364 7.30 -1.24 12.69
C MET A 364 7.01 -0.86 11.23
N TYR A 365 5.74 -0.60 10.88
CA TYR A 365 5.36 -0.19 9.52
C TYR A 365 6.05 1.12 9.11
N PHE A 366 6.04 2.14 9.98
CA PHE A 366 6.75 3.39 9.71
C PHE A 366 8.26 3.19 9.50
N LYS A 367 8.90 2.38 10.35
CA LYS A 367 10.33 2.02 10.19
C LYS A 367 10.62 1.28 8.89
N MET A 368 9.64 0.54 8.37
CA MET A 368 9.73 -0.16 7.08
C MET A 368 9.47 0.76 5.88
N GLY A 369 9.03 2.00 6.10
CA GLY A 369 8.78 2.99 5.05
C GLY A 369 7.32 3.11 4.63
N PHE A 370 6.38 2.53 5.39
CA PHE A 370 4.95 2.75 5.17
C PHE A 370 4.54 4.16 5.58
N LYS A 371 3.58 4.71 4.85
CA LYS A 371 2.97 6.01 5.12
C LYS A 371 1.46 5.90 5.04
N LYS A 372 0.74 6.70 5.83
CA LYS A 372 -0.72 6.79 5.76
C LYS A 372 -1.13 7.21 4.35
N CYS A 373 -2.03 6.47 3.71
CA CYS A 373 -2.60 6.77 2.39
C CYS A 373 -4.12 6.94 2.41
N GLY A 374 -4.75 6.68 3.56
CA GLY A 374 -6.18 6.89 3.75
C GLY A 374 -6.56 6.58 5.19
N GLU A 375 -7.82 6.85 5.51
CA GLU A 375 -8.46 6.40 6.74
C GLU A 375 -9.92 6.11 6.45
N TYR A 376 -10.53 5.31 7.30
CA TYR A 376 -11.97 5.17 7.29
C TYR A 376 -12.52 5.12 8.71
N HIS A 377 -13.75 5.59 8.81
CA HIS A 377 -14.49 5.67 10.06
C HIS A 377 -15.65 4.68 9.97
N LEU A 378 -15.59 3.64 10.79
CA LEU A 378 -16.70 2.70 10.96
C LEU A 378 -17.50 3.12 12.20
N TYR A 379 -18.72 3.56 11.97
CA TYR A 379 -19.65 3.96 13.02
C TYR A 379 -20.45 2.74 13.44
N ARG A 380 -20.36 2.37 14.72
CA ARG A 380 -21.03 1.20 15.28
C ARG A 380 -21.99 1.65 16.36
N ARG A 381 -23.28 1.30 16.26
CA ARG A 381 -24.25 1.59 17.34
C ARG A 381 -23.88 0.82 18.62
N LYS A 382 -23.90 1.52 19.76
CA LYS A 382 -23.66 0.96 21.10
C LYS A 382 -24.69 -0.11 21.50
#